data_AF-A0A917M2X3-F1
#
_entry.id   AF-A0A917M2X3-F1
#
_cell.length_a   1.000
_cell.length_b   1.000
_cell.length_c   1.000
_cell.angle_alpha   90.00
_cell.angle_beta   90.00
_cell.angle_gamma   90.00
#
_symmetry.space_group_name_H-M   'P 1'
#
loop_
_entity.id
_entity.type
_entity.pdbx_description
1 polymer ?
#
loop_
_entity_poly.entity_id
_entity_poly.type
_entity_poly.pdbx_seq_one_letter_code
_entity_poly.pdbx_strand_id
1 'polypeptide(L)'
;MNTEWEDYLEIAGNWLDEVEASVKDLEDFAERNAFEQKVTKLREVMDIDRQNETVIMELMRDVDYICGPFRKALSEYDENGENVKNRNVDQSICDKFGKILNGKGKVEDNSVCSVKFKRDIPVKFKGKPSTTVFSANVLFESLDEEGNALNIGEIALLQDEVPNFVKEIAGQGIVVGAIHNHWIFTDPIIIYVHFQSIEPPLEFAEKVANAFSTLRIPLV
;
A
#
# COMPACT_ATOMS: atom_id res chain seq x y z
N MET A 1 15.33 -19.23 20.99
CA MET A 1 15.06 -18.13 20.05
C MET A 1 16.26 -17.20 20.06
N ASN A 2 16.66 -16.72 18.88
CA ASN A 2 17.73 -15.73 18.75
C ASN A 2 17.24 -14.39 19.34
N THR A 3 18.10 -13.67 20.07
CA THR A 3 17.75 -12.37 20.69
C THR A 3 17.25 -11.33 19.68
N GLU A 4 17.74 -11.41 18.43
CA GLU A 4 17.30 -10.55 17.33
C GLU A 4 15.81 -10.69 16.99
N TRP A 5 15.19 -11.87 17.24
CA TRP A 5 13.78 -12.10 16.97
C TRP A 5 12.86 -11.56 18.07
N GLU A 6 13.30 -11.63 19.32
CA GLU A 6 12.54 -11.06 20.45
C GLU A 6 12.50 -9.53 20.33
N ASP A 7 13.65 -8.91 20.00
CA ASP A 7 13.73 -7.49 19.71
C ASP A 7 12.82 -7.09 18.54
N TYR A 8 12.75 -7.92 17.49
CA TYR A 8 11.88 -7.67 16.33
C TYR A 8 10.38 -7.69 16.70
N LEU A 9 9.93 -8.70 17.44
CA LEU A 9 8.53 -8.79 17.85
C LEU A 9 8.12 -7.64 18.77
N GLU A 10 9.03 -7.19 19.64
CA GLU A 10 8.81 -6.00 20.46
C GLU A 10 8.71 -4.72 19.62
N ILE A 11 9.60 -4.53 18.66
CA ILE A 11 9.56 -3.38 17.72
C ILE A 11 8.27 -3.40 16.90
N ALA A 12 7.87 -4.55 16.36
CA ALA A 12 6.64 -4.71 15.59
C ALA A 12 5.39 -4.44 16.45
N GLY A 13 5.39 -4.88 17.72
CA GLY A 13 4.29 -4.66 18.66
C GLY A 13 4.11 -3.19 18.99
N ASN A 14 5.20 -2.51 19.36
CA ASN A 14 5.19 -1.07 19.64
C ASN A 14 4.75 -0.25 18.41
N TRP A 15 5.17 -0.67 17.21
CA TRP A 15 4.76 -0.02 15.98
C TRP A 15 3.26 -0.23 15.67
N LEU A 16 2.70 -1.41 15.93
CA LEU A 16 1.26 -1.62 15.79
C LEU A 16 0.45 -0.72 16.74
N ASP A 17 0.92 -0.52 17.98
CA ASP A 17 0.30 0.39 18.92
C ASP A 17 0.29 1.85 18.41
N GLU A 18 1.38 2.30 17.77
CA GLU A 18 1.47 3.64 17.16
C GLU A 18 0.53 3.82 15.97
N VAL A 19 0.40 2.79 15.12
CA VAL A 19 -0.51 2.83 13.97
C VAL A 19 -1.97 2.81 14.45
N GLU A 20 -2.33 1.98 15.42
CA GLU A 20 -3.67 1.98 16.02
C GLU A 20 -4.00 3.34 16.65
N ALA A 21 -3.06 3.93 17.40
CA ALA A 21 -3.24 5.26 17.97
C ALA A 21 -3.48 6.33 16.90
N SER A 22 -2.83 6.20 15.74
CA SER A 22 -2.97 7.14 14.62
C SER A 22 -4.31 7.02 13.89
N VAL A 23 -4.97 5.86 13.96
CA VAL A 23 -6.23 5.55 13.26
C VAL A 23 -7.46 5.70 14.15
N LYS A 24 -7.28 5.70 15.48
CA LYS A 24 -8.37 5.83 16.47
C LYS A 24 -9.24 7.09 16.27
N ASP A 25 -8.62 8.16 15.76
CA ASP A 25 -9.24 9.47 15.55
C ASP A 25 -9.90 9.66 14.17
N LEU A 26 -9.87 8.66 13.27
CA LEU A 26 -10.59 8.76 11.98
C LEU A 26 -12.09 9.00 12.23
N GLU A 27 -12.85 9.61 11.33
CA GLU A 27 -14.28 9.85 11.57
C GLU A 27 -15.18 8.68 11.11
N ASP A 28 -14.74 7.91 10.11
CA ASP A 28 -15.48 6.76 9.58
C ASP A 28 -15.42 5.57 10.56
N PHE A 29 -16.59 5.12 11.03
CA PHE A 29 -16.68 4.00 11.98
C PHE A 29 -16.47 2.64 11.31
N ALA A 30 -16.90 2.46 10.06
CA ALA A 30 -16.77 1.20 9.34
C ALA A 30 -15.32 0.94 8.95
N GLU A 31 -14.61 1.97 8.48
CA GLU A 31 -13.19 1.88 8.15
C GLU A 31 -12.34 1.64 9.39
N ARG A 32 -12.60 2.37 10.49
CA ARG A 32 -11.92 2.14 11.78
C ARG A 32 -12.09 0.71 12.26
N ASN A 33 -13.31 0.19 12.28
CA ASN A 33 -13.57 -1.17 12.75
C ASN A 33 -12.92 -2.22 11.84
N ALA A 34 -12.94 -2.03 10.52
CA ALA A 34 -12.25 -2.91 9.58
C ALA A 34 -10.72 -2.88 9.78
N PHE A 35 -10.15 -1.71 10.05
CA PHE A 35 -8.73 -1.54 10.36
C PHE A 35 -8.36 -2.23 11.68
N GLU A 36 -9.11 -1.98 12.75
CA GLU A 36 -8.92 -2.59 14.07
C GLU A 36 -9.01 -4.12 14.03
N GLN A 37 -9.94 -4.69 13.25
CA GLN A 37 -10.04 -6.14 13.05
C GLN A 37 -8.80 -6.73 12.36
N LYS A 38 -8.26 -6.03 11.36
CA LYS A 38 -7.02 -6.46 10.69
C LYS A 38 -5.82 -6.38 11.62
N VAL A 39 -5.70 -5.31 12.41
CA VAL A 39 -4.60 -5.20 13.38
C VAL A 39 -4.71 -6.27 14.47
N THR A 40 -5.91 -6.54 14.98
CA THR A 40 -6.16 -7.64 15.94
C THR A 40 -5.67 -8.97 15.37
N LYS A 41 -6.01 -9.27 14.11
CA LYS A 41 -5.56 -10.49 13.44
C LYS A 41 -4.04 -10.53 13.22
N LEU A 42 -3.41 -9.38 12.94
CA LEU A 42 -1.94 -9.28 12.85
C LEU A 42 -1.28 -9.53 14.21
N ARG A 43 -1.84 -9.00 15.31
CA ARG A 43 -1.37 -9.28 16.68
C ARG A 43 -1.48 -10.77 17.00
N GLU A 44 -2.59 -11.42 16.67
CA GLU A 44 -2.76 -12.87 16.84
C GLU A 44 -1.70 -13.66 16.08
N VAL A 45 -1.40 -13.26 14.83
CA VAL A 45 -0.32 -13.88 14.04
C VAL A 45 1.04 -13.66 14.69
N MET A 46 1.34 -12.45 15.17
CA MET A 46 2.60 -12.15 15.86
C MET A 46 2.75 -12.91 17.18
N ASP A 47 1.65 -13.13 17.92
CA ASP A 47 1.63 -13.93 19.14
C ASP A 47 1.81 -15.43 18.87
N ILE A 48 1.25 -15.94 17.76
CA ILE A 48 1.49 -17.30 17.26
C ILE A 48 2.95 -17.47 16.81
N ASP A 49 3.50 -16.45 16.15
CA ASP A 49 4.85 -16.42 15.60
C ASP A 49 5.93 -16.36 16.70
N ARG A 50 5.61 -15.77 17.87
CA ARG A 50 6.42 -15.89 19.10
C ARG A 50 6.71 -17.35 19.49
N GLN A 51 5.91 -18.30 19.00
CA GLN A 51 6.06 -19.72 19.28
C GLN A 51 6.67 -20.52 18.11
N ASN A 52 6.82 -19.98 16.89
CA ASN A 52 7.23 -20.77 15.73
C ASN A 52 7.75 -19.95 14.51
N GLU A 53 9.08 -19.93 14.27
CA GLU A 53 9.79 -19.20 13.18
C GLU A 53 9.33 -19.52 11.74
N THR A 54 8.46 -20.52 11.53
CA THR A 54 8.05 -21.01 10.19
C THR A 54 6.82 -20.30 9.64
N VAL A 55 6.01 -19.69 10.50
CA VAL A 55 4.67 -19.18 10.14
C VAL A 55 4.74 -17.87 9.33
N ILE A 56 5.73 -17.01 9.57
CA ILE A 56 5.95 -15.77 8.77
C ILE A 56 6.13 -16.07 7.29
N MET A 57 6.92 -17.10 6.95
CA MET A 57 7.23 -17.43 5.55
C MET A 57 6.01 -17.97 4.80
N GLU A 58 5.06 -18.61 5.49
CA GLU A 58 3.77 -19.03 4.90
C GLU A 58 2.81 -17.86 4.76
N LEU A 59 2.71 -16.96 5.74
CA LEU A 59 1.85 -15.77 5.67
C LEU A 59 2.28 -14.77 4.58
N MET A 60 3.58 -14.54 4.42
CA MET A 60 4.13 -13.71 3.34
C MET A 60 3.86 -14.31 1.95
N ARG A 61 3.83 -15.65 1.87
CA ARG A 61 3.55 -16.38 0.63
C ARG A 61 2.07 -16.27 0.24
N ASP A 62 1.17 -16.21 1.22
CA ASP A 62 -0.27 -16.09 1.00
C ASP A 62 -0.68 -14.68 0.51
N VAL A 63 -0.01 -13.60 0.94
CA VAL A 63 -0.33 -12.24 0.47
C VAL A 63 -0.04 -12.09 -1.04
N ASP A 64 1.13 -12.53 -1.51
CA ASP A 64 1.46 -12.50 -2.95
C ASP A 64 0.59 -13.47 -3.77
N TYR A 65 0.24 -14.62 -3.21
CA TYR A 65 -0.58 -15.65 -3.88
C TYR A 65 -2.08 -15.28 -3.95
N ILE A 66 -2.57 -14.44 -3.02
CA ILE A 66 -3.95 -13.94 -3.02
C ILE A 66 -4.10 -12.72 -3.95
N CYS A 67 -3.13 -11.79 -3.96
CA CYS A 67 -3.25 -10.55 -4.75
C CYS A 67 -3.16 -10.77 -6.27
N GLY A 68 -2.35 -11.72 -6.74
CA GLY A 68 -2.17 -11.98 -8.19
C GLY A 68 -3.45 -12.46 -8.92
N PRO A 69 -4.14 -13.49 -8.42
CA PRO A 69 -5.39 -13.99 -9.04
C PRO A 69 -6.59 -13.04 -8.85
N PHE A 70 -6.65 -12.31 -7.73
CA PHE A 70 -7.74 -11.36 -7.45
C PHE A 70 -7.71 -10.16 -8.41
N ARG A 71 -6.51 -9.68 -8.76
CA ARG A 71 -6.27 -8.62 -9.76
C ARG A 71 -6.77 -8.96 -11.17
N LYS A 72 -6.73 -10.24 -11.54
CA LYS A 72 -7.18 -10.71 -12.87
C LYS A 72 -8.69 -10.94 -12.94
N ALA A 73 -9.33 -11.30 -11.82
CA ALA A 73 -10.76 -11.61 -11.80
C ALA A 73 -11.65 -10.35 -11.69
N LEU A 74 -11.21 -9.31 -10.98
CA LEU A 74 -11.97 -8.06 -10.81
C LEU A 74 -11.76 -7.02 -11.93
N SER A 75 -10.74 -7.21 -12.79
CA SER A 75 -10.46 -6.30 -13.92
C SER A 75 -11.24 -6.64 -15.20
N GLU A 76 -11.90 -7.79 -15.26
CA GLU A 76 -12.58 -8.25 -16.48
C GLU A 76 -14.08 -8.00 -16.47
N TYR A 77 -14.73 -7.95 -15.29
CA TYR A 77 -16.18 -7.82 -15.16
C TYR A 77 -16.59 -6.92 -14.00
N ASP A 78 -17.59 -6.06 -14.22
CA ASP A 78 -18.18 -5.24 -13.16
C ASP A 78 -19.18 -6.03 -12.28
N GLU A 79 -19.79 -5.37 -11.30
CA GLU A 79 -20.79 -5.98 -10.40
C GLU A 79 -22.05 -6.50 -11.12
N ASN A 80 -22.27 -6.06 -12.36
CA ASN A 80 -23.36 -6.49 -13.23
C ASN A 80 -22.95 -7.60 -14.21
N GLY A 81 -21.68 -8.01 -14.19
CA GLY A 81 -21.13 -9.02 -15.10
C GLY A 81 -20.85 -8.49 -16.51
N GLU A 82 -20.75 -7.17 -16.69
CA GLU A 82 -20.35 -6.57 -17.97
C GLU A 82 -18.84 -6.49 -18.11
N ASN A 83 -18.36 -6.73 -19.34
CA ASN A 83 -16.93 -6.78 -19.62
C ASN A 83 -16.31 -5.37 -19.62
N VAL A 84 -15.59 -5.01 -18.56
CA VAL A 84 -15.00 -3.66 -18.39
C VAL A 84 -13.73 -3.45 -19.25
N LYS A 85 -13.21 -4.53 -19.85
CA LYS A 85 -11.97 -4.56 -20.64
C LYS A 85 -12.02 -3.73 -21.93
N ASN A 86 -13.21 -3.26 -22.32
CA ASN A 86 -13.42 -2.47 -23.53
C ASN A 86 -13.42 -0.94 -23.30
N ARG A 87 -13.29 -0.47 -22.07
CA ARG A 87 -13.11 0.97 -21.82
C ARG A 87 -11.63 1.31 -21.81
N ASN A 88 -11.17 1.84 -22.95
CA ASN A 88 -9.81 2.28 -23.11
C ASN A 88 -9.52 3.45 -22.16
N VAL A 89 -8.51 3.30 -21.31
CA VAL A 89 -7.96 4.41 -20.55
C VAL A 89 -7.28 5.37 -21.53
N ASP A 90 -7.85 6.57 -21.69
CA ASP A 90 -7.27 7.60 -22.54
C ASP A 90 -5.91 8.06 -21.99
N GLN A 91 -4.91 8.18 -22.87
CA GLN A 91 -3.62 8.75 -22.51
C GLN A 91 -3.77 10.15 -21.90
N SER A 92 -4.78 10.93 -22.32
CA SER A 92 -5.06 12.27 -21.78
C SER A 92 -5.39 12.27 -20.28
N ILE A 93 -6.21 11.33 -19.80
CA ILE A 93 -6.50 11.21 -18.37
C ILE A 93 -5.29 10.68 -17.61
N CYS A 94 -4.55 9.74 -18.21
CA CYS A 94 -3.33 9.18 -17.61
C CYS A 94 -2.21 10.22 -17.46
N ASP A 95 -2.08 11.14 -18.42
CA ASP A 95 -1.12 12.25 -18.36
C ASP A 95 -1.48 13.23 -17.23
N LYS A 96 -2.77 13.54 -17.04
CA LYS A 96 -3.25 14.38 -15.92
C LYS A 96 -2.99 13.70 -14.58
N PHE A 97 -3.32 12.41 -14.49
CA PHE A 97 -3.09 11.58 -13.31
C PHE A 97 -1.60 11.59 -12.90
N GLY A 98 -0.71 11.34 -13.87
CA GLY A 98 0.74 11.44 -13.67
C GLY A 98 1.18 12.83 -13.22
N LYS A 99 0.65 13.88 -13.84
CA LYS A 99 0.98 15.27 -13.50
C LYS A 99 0.61 15.64 -12.06
N ILE A 100 -0.56 15.21 -11.57
CA ILE A 100 -0.99 15.46 -10.18
C ILE A 100 -0.02 14.82 -9.19
N LEU A 101 0.39 13.58 -9.47
CA LEU A 101 1.33 12.84 -8.63
C LEU A 101 2.80 13.26 -8.83
N ASN A 102 3.06 14.30 -9.64
CA ASN A 102 4.41 14.74 -10.02
C ASN A 102 5.28 13.60 -10.62
N GLY A 103 4.65 12.73 -11.39
CA GLY A 103 5.28 11.60 -12.07
C GLY A 103 4.88 11.50 -13.54
N LYS A 104 5.27 10.39 -14.17
CA LYS A 104 4.91 10.11 -15.56
C LYS A 104 3.86 9.00 -15.62
N GLY A 105 2.66 9.36 -16.05
CA GLY A 105 1.60 8.40 -16.37
C GLY A 105 1.99 7.52 -17.54
N LYS A 106 1.74 6.23 -17.43
CA LYS A 106 1.91 5.25 -18.50
C LYS A 106 0.68 4.37 -18.59
N VAL A 107 0.06 4.34 -19.76
CA VAL A 107 -0.99 3.38 -20.08
C VAL A 107 -0.35 2.02 -20.40
N GLU A 108 -0.80 0.97 -19.71
CA GLU A 108 -0.43 -0.43 -19.91
C GLU A 108 -1.66 -1.17 -20.44
N ASP A 109 -1.49 -1.90 -21.56
CA ASP A 109 -2.52 -2.72 -22.23
C ASP A 109 -3.86 -2.00 -22.52
N ASN A 110 -3.82 -0.68 -22.68
CA ASN A 110 -4.98 0.21 -22.90
C ASN A 110 -6.02 0.23 -21.77
N SER A 111 -5.82 -0.46 -20.65
CA SER A 111 -6.83 -0.59 -19.58
C SER A 111 -6.35 -0.13 -18.21
N VAL A 112 -5.04 0.07 -18.03
CA VAL A 112 -4.46 0.48 -16.75
C VAL A 112 -3.59 1.72 -16.96
N CYS A 113 -3.80 2.77 -16.18
CA CYS A 113 -2.81 3.85 -16.06
C CYS A 113 -2.00 3.63 -14.79
N SER A 114 -0.67 3.66 -14.88
CA SER A 114 0.22 3.60 -13.72
C SER A 114 1.23 4.74 -13.70
N VAL A 115 1.63 5.12 -12.50
CA VAL A 115 2.71 6.07 -12.22
C VAL A 115 3.64 5.42 -11.22
N LYS A 116 4.89 5.23 -11.64
CA LYS A 116 5.93 4.54 -10.84
C LYS A 116 6.96 5.56 -10.38
N PHE A 117 7.31 5.48 -9.11
CA PHE A 117 8.27 6.36 -8.45
C PHE A 117 9.41 5.55 -7.87
N LYS A 118 10.61 6.14 -7.87
CA LYS A 118 11.73 5.59 -7.11
C LYS A 118 11.72 6.15 -5.69
N ARG A 119 11.96 5.29 -4.71
CA ARG A 119 12.23 5.68 -3.31
C ARG A 119 13.75 5.57 -3.09
N ASP A 120 14.47 6.70 -3.11
CA ASP A 120 15.93 6.72 -2.92
C ASP A 120 16.33 6.64 -1.44
N ILE A 121 15.82 5.62 -0.75
CA ILE A 121 16.06 5.40 0.67
C ILE A 121 17.45 4.75 0.83
N PRO A 122 18.36 5.33 1.65
CA PRO A 122 19.70 4.76 1.87
C PRO A 122 19.62 3.58 2.84
N VAL A 123 19.19 2.42 2.34
CA VAL A 123 19.12 1.19 3.15
C VAL A 123 20.41 0.40 3.05
N LYS A 124 20.65 -0.43 4.06
CA LYS A 124 21.64 -1.51 4.02
C LYS A 124 20.96 -2.86 4.12
N PHE A 125 21.40 -3.78 3.27
CA PHE A 125 21.14 -5.21 3.40
C PHE A 125 22.41 -5.87 3.93
N LYS A 126 22.36 -6.43 5.14
CA LYS A 126 23.55 -7.05 5.78
C LYS A 126 24.79 -6.14 5.75
N GLY A 127 24.60 -4.83 5.98
CA GLY A 127 25.67 -3.83 5.97
C GLY A 127 26.12 -3.34 4.58
N LYS A 128 25.51 -3.81 3.48
CA LYS A 128 25.78 -3.33 2.12
C LYS A 128 24.69 -2.35 1.66
N PRO A 129 25.05 -1.15 1.18
CA PRO A 129 24.06 -0.17 0.76
C PRO A 129 23.29 -0.63 -0.49
N SER A 130 22.01 -0.26 -0.56
CA SER A 130 21.16 -0.43 -1.73
C SER A 130 20.20 0.75 -1.84
N THR A 131 19.84 1.13 -3.07
CA THR A 131 18.80 2.14 -3.34
C THR A 131 17.85 1.72 -4.46
N THR A 132 17.96 0.47 -4.94
CA THR A 132 17.25 0.01 -6.14
C THR A 132 15.97 -0.76 -5.85
N VAL A 133 15.71 -1.06 -4.59
CA VAL A 133 14.71 -2.05 -4.20
C VAL A 133 13.34 -1.41 -3.90
N PHE A 134 13.32 -0.12 -3.59
CA PHE A 134 12.13 0.54 -3.10
C PHE A 134 11.48 1.41 -4.15
N SER A 135 10.17 1.31 -4.23
CA SER A 135 9.36 2.07 -5.16
C SER A 135 8.04 2.47 -4.51
N ALA A 136 7.37 3.42 -5.14
CA ALA A 136 5.94 3.59 -4.99
C ALA A 136 5.31 3.41 -6.37
N ASN A 137 4.11 2.87 -6.41
CA ASN A 137 3.35 2.70 -7.63
C ASN A 137 1.90 3.05 -7.34
N VAL A 138 1.32 3.88 -8.19
CA VAL A 138 -0.05 4.37 -8.06
C VAL A 138 -0.72 4.14 -9.40
N LEU A 139 -1.88 3.50 -9.41
CA LEU A 139 -2.57 3.12 -10.62
C LEU A 139 -4.08 3.23 -10.48
N PHE A 140 -4.74 3.28 -11.63
CA PHE A 140 -6.17 3.05 -11.72
C PHE A 140 -6.50 2.14 -12.92
N GLU A 141 -7.58 1.39 -12.77
CA GLU A 141 -8.16 0.51 -13.79
C GLU A 141 -9.68 0.40 -13.63
N SER A 142 -10.35 -0.28 -14.56
CA SER A 142 -11.80 -0.52 -14.51
C SER A 142 -12.64 0.77 -14.39
N LEU A 143 -12.32 1.81 -15.17
CA LEU A 143 -13.08 3.07 -15.20
C LEU A 143 -14.54 2.83 -15.64
N ASP A 144 -15.51 3.26 -14.82
CA ASP A 144 -16.95 3.08 -15.04
C ASP A 144 -17.61 4.23 -15.86
N GLU A 145 -18.95 4.22 -16.04
CA GLU A 145 -19.65 5.23 -16.87
C GLU A 145 -19.84 6.53 -16.08
N GLU A 146 -19.87 6.39 -14.77
CA GLU A 146 -20.00 7.42 -13.75
C GLU A 146 -18.67 8.16 -13.51
N GLY A 147 -17.55 7.62 -13.99
CA GLY A 147 -16.22 8.19 -13.92
C GLY A 147 -15.38 7.73 -12.72
N ASN A 148 -15.84 6.74 -11.95
CA ASN A 148 -15.06 6.11 -10.90
C ASN A 148 -14.18 5.00 -11.44
N ALA A 149 -13.06 4.75 -10.78
CA ALA A 149 -12.16 3.66 -11.11
C ALA A 149 -11.79 2.87 -9.86
N LEU A 150 -11.35 1.63 -10.05
CA LEU A 150 -10.58 0.94 -9.03
C LEU A 150 -9.21 1.59 -8.97
N ASN A 151 -8.95 2.29 -7.87
CA ASN A 151 -7.68 2.94 -7.61
C ASN A 151 -6.86 2.10 -6.64
N ILE A 152 -5.57 1.92 -6.93
CA ILE A 152 -4.65 1.14 -6.11
C ILE A 152 -3.33 1.87 -6.00
N GLY A 153 -2.77 1.88 -4.80
CA GLY A 153 -1.40 2.32 -4.59
C GLY A 153 -0.64 1.39 -3.66
N GLU A 154 0.67 1.37 -3.86
CA GLU A 154 1.64 0.74 -2.98
C GLU A 154 2.83 1.67 -2.79
N ILE A 155 3.40 1.68 -1.59
CA ILE A 155 4.58 2.48 -1.28
C ILE A 155 5.46 1.78 -0.26
N ALA A 156 6.77 1.75 -0.54
CA ALA A 156 7.80 1.44 0.44
C ALA A 156 8.12 2.68 1.30
N LEU A 157 7.92 2.57 2.60
CA LEU A 157 8.10 3.60 3.61
C LEU A 157 9.19 3.22 4.60
N LEU A 158 9.85 4.23 5.16
CA LEU A 158 10.58 4.04 6.40
C LEU A 158 9.59 3.79 7.54
N GLN A 159 10.01 3.02 8.55
CA GLN A 159 9.16 2.74 9.72
C GLN A 159 8.58 4.01 10.37
N ASP A 160 9.38 5.09 10.45
CA ASP A 160 8.98 6.38 11.03
C ASP A 160 8.03 7.21 10.13
N GLU A 161 7.93 6.90 8.83
CA GLU A 161 7.00 7.55 7.91
C GLU A 161 5.59 6.96 7.96
N VAL A 162 5.45 5.69 8.39
CA VAL A 162 4.18 4.95 8.27
C VAL A 162 3.02 5.58 9.05
N PRO A 163 3.16 5.96 10.33
CA PRO A 163 2.01 6.49 11.10
C PRO A 163 1.41 7.75 10.46
N ASN A 164 2.25 8.68 10.01
CA ASN A 164 1.81 9.91 9.36
C ASN A 164 1.18 9.63 7.98
N PHE A 165 1.80 8.76 7.18
CA PHE A 165 1.27 8.40 5.87
C PHE A 165 -0.10 7.70 5.98
N VAL A 166 -0.22 6.71 6.88
CA VAL A 166 -1.47 5.96 7.09
C VAL A 166 -2.57 6.88 7.61
N LYS A 167 -2.25 7.77 8.55
CA LYS A 167 -3.21 8.75 9.06
C LYS A 167 -3.72 9.67 7.95
N GLU A 168 -2.81 10.19 7.12
CA GLU A 168 -3.16 11.13 6.04
C GLU A 168 -4.00 10.45 4.95
N ILE A 169 -3.65 9.22 4.54
CA ILE A 169 -4.39 8.54 3.48
C ILE A 169 -5.76 8.05 3.95
N ALA A 170 -5.84 7.50 5.16
CA ALA A 170 -7.10 7.06 5.74
C ALA A 170 -8.01 8.25 6.12
N GLY A 171 -7.44 9.36 6.58
CA GLY A 171 -8.17 10.61 6.83
C GLY A 171 -8.84 11.21 5.59
N GLN A 172 -8.39 10.82 4.39
CA GLN A 172 -8.98 11.22 3.11
C GLN A 172 -9.98 10.18 2.55
N GLY A 173 -10.36 9.18 3.35
CA GLY A 173 -11.29 8.12 2.98
C GLY A 173 -10.72 7.10 2.00
N ILE A 174 -9.39 6.94 1.97
CA ILE A 174 -8.73 5.88 1.19
C ILE A 174 -8.43 4.71 2.12
N VAL A 175 -8.92 3.53 1.75
CA VAL A 175 -8.80 2.32 2.56
C VAL A 175 -7.37 1.79 2.51
N VAL A 176 -6.76 1.58 3.68
CA VAL A 176 -5.49 0.85 3.81
C VAL A 176 -5.77 -0.66 3.74
N GLY A 177 -5.34 -1.27 2.63
CA GLY A 177 -5.55 -2.67 2.31
C GLY A 177 -4.64 -3.60 3.10
N ALA A 178 -3.35 -3.27 3.18
CA ALA A 178 -2.33 -4.07 3.86
C ALA A 178 -1.14 -3.21 4.32
N ILE A 179 -0.50 -3.63 5.41
CA ILE A 179 0.80 -3.10 5.85
C ILE A 179 1.69 -4.29 6.22
N HIS A 180 2.86 -4.41 5.60
CA HIS A 180 3.75 -5.56 5.79
C HIS A 180 5.20 -5.30 5.35
N ASN A 181 6.09 -6.28 5.50
CA ASN A 181 7.52 -6.17 5.19
C ASN A 181 7.91 -7.10 4.06
N HIS A 182 8.55 -6.60 3.00
CA HIS A 182 9.21 -7.49 2.03
C HIS A 182 10.61 -7.92 2.51
N TRP A 183 11.22 -7.15 3.43
CA TRP A 183 12.63 -7.30 3.82
C TRP A 183 12.83 -7.11 5.32
N ILE A 184 13.03 -8.21 6.03
CA ILE A 184 13.13 -8.23 7.51
C ILE A 184 14.53 -7.91 8.08
N PHE A 185 15.56 -7.79 7.23
CA PHE A 185 16.94 -7.47 7.65
C PHE A 185 17.49 -6.21 6.98
N THR A 186 16.67 -5.16 6.99
CA THR A 186 17.00 -3.84 6.45
C THR A 186 17.37 -2.87 7.57
N ASP A 187 18.37 -2.02 7.31
CA ASP A 187 18.76 -0.90 8.17
C ASP A 187 18.79 0.39 7.34
N PRO A 188 17.85 1.33 7.51
CA PRO A 188 16.68 1.27 8.40
C PRO A 188 15.61 0.26 7.94
N ILE A 189 14.65 -0.05 8.82
CA ILE A 189 13.52 -0.93 8.51
C ILE A 189 12.60 -0.29 7.47
N ILE A 190 12.18 -1.09 6.49
CA ILE A 190 11.29 -0.69 5.41
C ILE A 190 9.97 -1.46 5.47
N ILE A 191 8.88 -0.72 5.48
CA ILE A 191 7.50 -1.21 5.52
C ILE A 191 6.80 -0.89 4.20
N TYR A 192 5.94 -1.77 3.71
CA TYR A 192 5.12 -1.59 2.52
C TYR A 192 3.67 -1.34 2.95
N VAL A 193 3.08 -0.28 2.41
CA VAL A 193 1.65 0.04 2.62
C VAL A 193 0.94 -0.08 1.28
N HIS A 194 -0.15 -0.84 1.26
CA HIS A 194 -1.06 -0.97 0.12
C HIS A 194 -2.38 -0.30 0.47
N PHE A 195 -2.93 0.48 -0.46
CA PHE A 195 -4.15 1.25 -0.27
C PHE A 195 -4.99 1.28 -1.54
N GLN A 196 -6.30 1.45 -1.39
CA GLN A 196 -7.25 1.40 -2.50
C GLN A 196 -8.51 2.23 -2.23
N SER A 197 -9.19 2.63 -3.30
CA SER A 197 -10.50 3.29 -3.26
C SER A 197 -11.28 3.02 -4.55
N ILE A 198 -12.58 3.29 -4.52
CA ILE A 198 -13.43 3.38 -5.72
C ILE A 198 -13.94 4.82 -5.79
N GLU A 199 -13.33 5.62 -6.66
CA GLU A 199 -13.63 7.05 -6.83
C GLU A 199 -13.01 7.56 -8.15
N PRO A 200 -13.26 8.82 -8.58
CA PRO A 200 -12.62 9.37 -9.76
C PRO A 200 -11.09 9.37 -9.63
N PRO A 201 -10.35 8.88 -10.65
CA PRO A 201 -8.90 8.65 -10.51
C PRO A 201 -8.10 9.93 -10.28
N LEU A 202 -8.58 11.09 -10.75
CA LEU A 202 -7.91 12.36 -10.50
C LEU A 202 -8.08 12.83 -9.06
N GLU A 203 -9.22 12.56 -8.42
CA GLU A 203 -9.44 12.86 -7.00
C GLU A 203 -8.57 11.94 -6.12
N PHE A 204 -8.51 10.65 -6.45
CA PHE A 204 -7.58 9.72 -5.83
C PHE A 204 -6.13 10.21 -5.93
N ALA A 205 -5.70 10.66 -7.13
CA ALA A 205 -4.36 11.18 -7.33
C ALA A 205 -4.04 12.39 -6.44
N GLU A 206 -4.99 13.31 -6.26
CA GLU A 206 -4.83 14.47 -5.38
C GLU A 206 -4.67 14.05 -3.92
N LYS A 207 -5.51 13.12 -3.45
CA LYS A 207 -5.42 12.59 -2.09
C LYS A 207 -4.10 11.87 -1.82
N VAL A 208 -3.64 11.07 -2.77
CA VAL A 208 -2.36 10.38 -2.69
C VAL A 208 -1.19 11.36 -2.74
N ALA A 209 -1.27 12.43 -3.53
CA ALA A 209 -0.26 13.49 -3.54
C ALA A 209 -0.16 14.20 -2.17
N ASN A 210 -1.28 14.42 -1.48
CA ASN A 210 -1.29 14.93 -0.10
C ASN A 210 -0.59 13.95 0.86
N ALA A 211 -0.90 12.65 0.77
CA ALA A 211 -0.22 11.62 1.57
C ALA A 211 1.29 11.55 1.27
N PHE A 212 1.71 11.71 0.02
CA PHE A 212 3.13 11.78 -0.33
C PHE A 212 3.85 13.01 0.25
N SER A 213 3.13 14.07 0.61
CA SER A 213 3.74 15.24 1.27
C SER A 213 4.19 14.96 2.71
N THR A 214 3.72 13.87 3.34
CA THR A 214 4.14 13.48 4.69
C THR A 214 5.47 12.72 4.70
N LEU A 215 6.00 12.36 3.53
CA LEU A 215 7.22 11.57 3.40
C LEU A 215 8.45 12.42 3.76
N ARG A 216 9.35 11.84 4.57
CA ARG A 216 10.59 12.50 4.98
C ARG A 216 11.60 12.52 3.84
N ILE A 217 11.69 11.41 3.12
CA ILE A 217 12.44 11.33 1.85
C ILE A 217 11.40 11.51 0.75
N PRO A 218 11.52 12.45 -0.20
CA PRO A 218 10.55 12.62 -1.27
C PRO A 218 10.66 11.52 -2.34
N LEU A 219 9.62 11.38 -3.16
CA LEU A 219 9.62 10.54 -4.36
C LEU A 219 10.49 11.16 -5.46
N VAL A 220 11.07 10.30 -6.32
CA VAL A 220 11.91 10.69 -7.47
C VAL A 220 11.42 10.03 -8.75
#